data_AF-A0A2K8SEG3-F1
#
_entry.id   AF-A0A2K8SEG3-F1
#
_cell.length_a   1.000
_cell.length_b   1.000
_cell.length_c   1.000
_cell.angle_alpha   90.00
_cell.angle_beta   90.00
_cell.angle_gamma   90.00
#
_symmetry.space_group_name_H-M   'P 1'
#
loop_
_entity.id
_entity.type
_entity.pdbx_description
1 polymer ?
#
loop_
_entity_poly.entity_id
_entity_poly.type
_entity_poly.pdbx_seq_one_letter_code
_entity_poly.pdbx_strand_id
1 'polypeptide(L)'
;MKFKKSKKYFFAGIVVKAIYTLLALSAFITTLVYKDDENKGLFTGLTITSVLIVILGIMGLISSIKRYRKQKTASIFSIVGSFISGNLPCGILFLIAKYKYTRTKEEDQKDTKNKAKNTIKNETN
;
A
#
# COMPACT_ATOMS: atom_id res chain seq x y z
N MET A 1 -13.26 -7.19 15.05
CA MET A 1 -12.50 -5.90 15.02
C MET A 1 -11.08 -6.08 14.42
N LYS A 2 -10.95 -6.81 13.29
CA LYS A 2 -9.66 -7.39 12.79
C LYS A 2 -8.66 -6.38 12.22
N PHE A 3 -9.16 -5.28 11.66
CA PHE A 3 -8.33 -4.25 11.02
C PHE A 3 -7.55 -3.36 12.02
N LYS A 4 -8.00 -3.29 13.28
CA LYS A 4 -7.46 -2.36 14.30
C LYS A 4 -5.97 -2.60 14.60
N LYS A 5 -5.53 -3.87 14.59
CA LYS A 5 -4.13 -4.27 14.90
C LYS A 5 -3.14 -3.99 13.75
N SER A 6 -3.56 -4.04 12.49
CA SER A 6 -2.71 -3.75 11.31
C SER A 6 -2.82 -2.31 10.80
N LYS A 7 -3.82 -1.55 11.30
CA LYS A 7 -4.12 -0.17 10.88
C LYS A 7 -2.91 0.76 10.93
N LYS A 8 -2.06 0.66 11.96
CA LYS A 8 -0.89 1.52 12.15
C LYS A 8 0.12 1.39 11.00
N TYR A 9 0.48 0.15 10.62
CA TYR A 9 1.43 -0.11 9.53
C TYR A 9 0.85 0.24 8.16
N PHE A 10 -0.45 -0.02 7.97
CA PHE A 10 -1.08 0.35 6.71
C PHE A 10 -1.16 1.87 6.55
N PHE A 11 -1.49 2.60 7.62
CA PHE A 11 -1.47 4.04 7.64
C PHE A 11 -0.06 4.60 7.40
N ALA A 12 0.95 4.06 8.08
CA ALA A 12 2.34 4.45 7.85
C ALA A 12 2.76 4.26 6.39
N GLY A 13 2.39 3.12 5.76
CA GLY A 13 2.63 2.90 4.35
C GLY A 13 1.94 3.92 3.44
N ILE A 14 0.72 4.35 3.76
CA ILE A 14 0.01 5.41 3.02
C ILE A 14 0.73 6.75 3.15
N VAL A 15 1.19 7.11 4.34
CA VAL A 15 1.93 8.35 4.58
C VAL A 15 3.25 8.36 3.79
N VAL A 16 4.03 7.28 3.86
CA VAL A 16 5.27 7.14 3.09
C VAL A 16 5.01 7.21 1.59
N LYS A 17 3.94 6.57 1.11
CA LYS A 17 3.53 6.64 -0.30
C LYS A 17 3.17 8.05 -0.73
N ALA A 18 2.46 8.79 0.10
CA ALA A 18 2.09 10.17 -0.18
C ALA A 18 3.32 11.08 -0.31
N ILE A 19 4.27 10.97 0.63
CA ILE A 19 5.54 11.73 0.59
C ILE A 19 6.30 11.43 -0.70
N TYR A 20 6.47 10.15 -1.06
CA TYR A 20 7.14 9.76 -2.30
C TYR A 20 6.44 10.27 -3.55
N THR A 21 5.10 10.27 -3.56
CA THR A 21 4.32 10.76 -4.70
C THR A 21 4.49 12.27 -4.85
N LEU A 22 4.55 13.03 -3.75
CA LEU A 22 4.81 14.47 -3.75
C LEU A 22 6.23 14.79 -4.24
N LEU A 23 7.24 14.04 -3.77
CA LEU A 23 8.61 14.21 -4.24
C LEU A 23 8.75 13.92 -5.74
N ALA A 24 8.13 12.82 -6.21
CA ALA A 24 8.12 12.48 -7.64
C ALA A 24 7.41 13.54 -8.48
N LEU A 25 6.29 14.08 -7.99
CA LEU A 25 5.58 15.17 -8.66
C LEU A 25 6.40 16.47 -8.70
N SER A 26 7.08 16.82 -7.62
CA SER A 26 7.96 17.99 -7.55
C SER A 26 9.15 17.86 -8.50
N ALA A 27 9.79 16.69 -8.56
CA ALA A 27 10.86 16.41 -9.51
C ALA A 27 10.36 16.48 -10.98
N PHE A 28 9.14 15.98 -11.23
CA PHE A 28 8.52 16.06 -12.54
C PHE A 28 8.25 17.51 -12.97
N ILE A 29 7.67 18.33 -12.09
CA ILE A 29 7.43 19.76 -12.36
C ILE A 29 8.76 20.49 -12.60
N THR A 30 9.78 20.23 -11.78
CA THR A 30 11.12 20.81 -11.95
C THR A 30 11.69 20.45 -13.33
N THR A 31 11.56 19.17 -13.74
CA THR A 31 11.98 18.72 -15.07
C THR A 31 11.22 19.41 -16.20
N LEU A 32 9.92 19.73 -16.01
CA LEU A 32 9.14 20.48 -16.99
C LEU A 32 9.48 21.97 -17.05
N VAL A 33 9.86 22.58 -15.92
CA VAL A 33 10.18 24.01 -15.84
C VAL A 33 11.58 24.30 -16.40
N TYR A 34 12.56 23.42 -16.16
CA TYR A 34 13.95 23.58 -16.65
C TYR A 34 14.16 23.02 -18.07
N LYS A 35 13.09 22.87 -18.86
CA LYS A 35 13.10 22.20 -20.17
C LYS A 35 13.72 23.02 -21.31
N ASP A 36 14.23 24.21 -21.03
CA ASP A 36 14.78 25.13 -22.03
C ASP A 36 16.24 24.83 -22.43
N ASP A 37 17.01 24.08 -21.63
CA ASP A 37 18.43 23.82 -21.95
C ASP A 37 18.68 22.44 -22.60
N GLU A 38 18.82 22.51 -23.94
CA GLU A 38 19.72 21.77 -24.84
C GLU A 38 19.61 20.25 -25.09
N ASN A 39 18.87 19.41 -24.35
CA ASN A 39 18.92 17.95 -24.58
C ASN A 39 17.59 17.25 -24.93
N LYS A 40 17.07 17.48 -26.14
CA LYS A 40 15.71 17.05 -26.59
C LYS A 40 15.49 15.53 -26.69
N GLY A 41 16.51 14.73 -27.01
CA GLY A 41 16.35 13.27 -27.24
C GLY A 41 16.21 12.43 -25.96
N LEU A 42 17.09 12.65 -24.99
CA LEU A 42 17.10 11.95 -23.70
C LEU A 42 15.91 12.39 -22.81
N PHE A 43 15.46 13.64 -22.97
CA PHE A 43 14.34 14.21 -22.22
C PHE A 43 12.99 13.53 -22.49
N THR A 44 12.75 13.06 -23.72
CA THR A 44 11.42 12.56 -24.11
C THR A 44 11.11 11.20 -23.47
N GLY A 45 12.09 10.30 -23.42
CA GLY A 45 11.98 9.04 -22.67
C GLY A 45 11.86 9.28 -21.17
N LEU A 46 12.67 10.20 -20.62
CA LEU A 46 12.71 10.50 -19.19
C LEU A 46 11.40 11.15 -18.69
N THR A 47 10.78 12.02 -19.50
CA THR A 47 9.46 12.61 -19.19
C THR A 47 8.34 11.59 -19.25
N ILE A 48 8.29 10.69 -20.25
CA ILE A 48 7.22 9.68 -20.33
C ILE A 48 7.29 8.72 -19.14
N THR A 49 8.49 8.24 -18.79
CA THR A 49 8.67 7.33 -17.65
C THR A 49 8.30 8.01 -16.33
N SER A 50 8.70 9.26 -16.12
CA SER A 50 8.36 10.00 -14.89
C SER A 50 6.86 10.33 -14.80
N VAL A 51 6.20 10.68 -15.91
CA VAL A 51 4.73 10.81 -15.96
C VAL A 51 4.04 9.52 -15.54
N LEU A 52 4.46 8.37 -16.11
CA LEU A 52 3.88 7.07 -15.76
C LEU A 52 4.07 6.73 -14.29
N ILE A 53 5.26 6.99 -13.72
CA ILE A 53 5.54 6.76 -12.30
C ILE A 53 4.64 7.63 -11.42
N VAL A 54 4.45 8.90 -11.75
CA VAL A 54 3.58 9.82 -11.00
C VAL A 54 2.13 9.37 -11.06
N ILE A 55 1.62 9.03 -12.25
CA ILE A 55 0.23 8.54 -12.42
C ILE A 55 0.00 7.25 -11.62
N LEU A 56 0.91 6.27 -11.72
CA LEU A 56 0.85 5.02 -10.97
C LEU A 56 0.94 5.26 -9.45
N GLY A 57 1.76 6.20 -9.02
CA GLY A 57 1.87 6.65 -7.64
C GLY A 57 0.54 7.17 -7.09
N ILE A 58 -0.10 8.09 -7.82
CA ILE A 58 -1.38 8.69 -7.46
C ILE A 58 -2.50 7.64 -7.44
N MET A 59 -2.64 6.82 -8.50
CA MET A 59 -3.63 5.75 -8.55
C MET A 59 -3.46 4.75 -7.40
N GLY A 60 -2.20 4.38 -7.11
CA GLY A 60 -1.84 3.51 -6.01
C GLY A 60 -2.18 4.11 -4.64
N LEU A 61 -1.98 5.42 -4.46
CA LEU A 61 -2.29 6.16 -3.24
C LEU A 61 -3.82 6.21 -3.02
N ILE A 62 -4.59 6.58 -4.05
CA ILE A 62 -6.06 6.63 -4.00
C ILE A 62 -6.63 5.24 -3.65
N SER A 63 -6.15 4.18 -4.30
CA SER A 63 -6.56 2.81 -3.98
C SER A 63 -6.26 2.41 -2.54
N SER A 64 -5.10 2.83 -2.01
CA SER A 64 -4.68 2.53 -0.64
C SER A 64 -5.56 3.27 0.37
N ILE A 65 -5.85 4.56 0.14
CA ILE A 65 -6.75 5.37 0.98
C ILE A 65 -8.18 4.78 0.96
N LYS A 66 -8.71 4.43 -0.22
CA LYS A 66 -10.04 3.82 -0.35
C LYS A 66 -10.14 2.51 0.42
N ARG A 67 -9.12 1.65 0.34
CA ARG A 67 -9.06 0.40 1.11
C ARG A 67 -8.93 0.64 2.60
N TYR A 68 -8.13 1.61 3.01
CA TYR A 68 -7.98 1.99 4.41
C TYR A 68 -9.29 2.47 5.03
N ARG A 69 -10.03 3.35 4.32
CA ARG A 69 -11.37 3.79 4.73
C ARG A 69 -12.36 2.63 4.84
N LYS A 70 -12.33 1.69 3.89
CA LYS A 70 -13.17 0.47 3.91
C LYS A 70 -12.67 -0.61 4.89
N GLN A 71 -11.66 -0.33 5.73
CA GLN A 71 -11.05 -1.28 6.65
C GLN A 71 -10.59 -2.59 5.98
N LYS A 72 -10.16 -2.50 4.72
CA LYS A 72 -9.65 -3.61 3.91
C LYS A 72 -8.11 -3.61 3.95
N THR A 73 -7.53 -4.80 3.81
CA THR A 73 -6.07 -4.99 3.76
C THR A 73 -5.44 -4.32 2.55
N ALA A 74 -4.13 -4.08 2.62
CA ALA A 74 -3.34 -3.61 1.50
C ALA A 74 -3.48 -4.56 0.28
N SER A 75 -3.68 -3.97 -0.90
CA SER A 75 -3.78 -4.73 -2.15
C SER A 75 -2.44 -5.32 -2.54
N ILE A 76 -2.43 -6.51 -3.14
CA ILE A 76 -1.21 -7.08 -3.77
C ILE A 76 -0.68 -6.11 -4.83
N PHE A 77 -1.57 -5.56 -5.65
CA PHE A 77 -1.21 -4.55 -6.64
C PHE A 77 -0.56 -3.30 -6.03
N SER A 78 -0.99 -2.87 -4.84
CA SER A 78 -0.38 -1.72 -4.15
C SER A 78 1.00 -2.05 -3.60
N ILE A 79 1.24 -3.30 -3.18
CA ILE A 79 2.55 -3.79 -2.72
C ILE A 79 3.50 -3.85 -3.92
N VAL A 80 3.13 -4.60 -4.96
CA VAL A 80 3.94 -4.78 -6.18
C VAL A 80 4.23 -3.44 -6.83
N GLY A 81 3.22 -2.59 -6.99
CA GLY A 81 3.39 -1.26 -7.57
C GLY A 81 4.35 -0.36 -6.77
N SER A 82 4.51 -0.59 -5.45
CA SER A 82 5.46 0.18 -4.64
C SER A 82 6.91 -0.28 -4.88
N PHE A 83 7.12 -1.58 -5.16
CA PHE A 83 8.45 -2.08 -5.54
C PHE A 83 8.84 -1.65 -6.96
N ILE A 84 7.90 -1.73 -7.91
CA ILE A 84 8.13 -1.28 -9.30
C ILE A 84 8.48 0.21 -9.35
N SER A 85 7.86 1.04 -8.50
CA SER A 85 8.14 2.47 -8.44
C SER A 85 9.35 2.83 -7.57
N GLY A 86 10.16 1.85 -7.11
CA GLY A 86 11.33 2.08 -6.27
C GLY A 86 11.03 2.53 -4.83
N ASN A 87 9.77 2.55 -4.40
CA ASN A 87 9.36 2.88 -3.04
C ASN A 87 9.35 1.62 -2.15
N LEU A 88 10.56 1.10 -1.90
CA LEU A 88 10.80 -0.06 -1.04
C LEU A 88 10.17 0.10 0.37
N PRO A 89 10.37 1.24 1.08
CA PRO A 89 9.84 1.41 2.43
C PRO A 89 8.31 1.25 2.47
N CYS A 90 7.59 1.81 1.49
CA CYS A 90 6.14 1.64 1.38
C CYS A 90 5.76 0.17 1.09
N GLY A 91 6.47 -0.50 0.19
CA GLY A 91 6.23 -1.90 -0.15
C GLY A 91 6.32 -2.81 1.09
N ILE A 92 7.38 -2.64 1.88
CA ILE A 92 7.61 -3.38 3.13
C ILE A 92 6.48 -3.12 4.14
N LEU A 93 6.10 -1.85 4.35
CA LEU A 93 5.02 -1.48 5.29
C LEU A 93 3.67 -2.11 4.90
N PHE A 94 3.34 -2.13 3.61
CA PHE A 94 2.13 -2.79 3.13
C PHE A 94 2.18 -4.31 3.27
N LEU A 95 3.36 -4.91 3.11
CA LEU A 95 3.56 -6.35 3.29
C LEU A 95 3.38 -6.75 4.75
N ILE A 96 3.99 -5.99 5.68
CA ILE A 96 3.80 -6.16 7.13
C ILE A 96 2.33 -5.98 7.51
N ALA A 97 1.68 -4.93 7.00
CA ALA A 97 0.27 -4.67 7.28
C ALA A 97 -0.63 -5.82 6.81
N LYS A 98 -0.35 -6.38 5.63
CA LYS A 98 -1.08 -7.52 5.09
C LYS A 98 -0.83 -8.79 5.89
N TYR A 99 0.43 -9.10 6.18
CA TYR A 99 0.81 -10.26 7.00
C TYR A 99 0.11 -10.25 8.36
N LYS A 100 0.19 -9.12 9.07
CA LYS A 100 -0.41 -8.96 10.40
C LYS A 100 -1.94 -9.06 10.37
N TYR A 101 -2.58 -8.57 9.30
CA TYR A 101 -4.02 -8.73 9.11
C TYR A 101 -4.42 -10.19 8.91
N THR A 102 -3.72 -10.93 8.05
CA THR A 102 -4.02 -12.34 7.75
C THR A 102 -3.85 -13.20 9.00
N ARG A 103 -2.74 -13.04 9.72
CA ARG A 103 -2.49 -13.77 10.97
C ARG A 103 -3.59 -13.53 12.02
N THR A 104 -3.99 -12.27 12.22
CA THR A 104 -5.09 -11.95 13.16
C THR A 104 -6.41 -12.60 12.72
N LYS A 105 -6.66 -12.73 11.41
CA LYS A 105 -7.87 -13.38 10.89
C LYS A 105 -7.87 -14.89 11.19
N GLU A 106 -6.71 -15.53 11.12
CA GLU A 106 -6.53 -16.96 11.40
C GLU A 106 -6.64 -17.27 12.90
N GLU A 107 -6.04 -16.45 13.76
CA GLU A 107 -6.15 -16.56 15.23
C GLU A 107 -7.62 -16.49 15.68
N ASP A 108 -8.36 -15.45 15.24
CA ASP A 108 -9.79 -15.31 15.56
C ASP A 108 -10.64 -16.49 15.05
N GLN A 109 -10.28 -17.09 13.91
CA GLN A 109 -10.99 -18.27 13.37
C GLN A 109 -10.73 -19.53 14.19
N LYS A 110 -9.49 -19.74 14.67
CA LYS A 110 -9.16 -20.86 15.55
C LYS A 110 -9.89 -20.74 16.89
N ASP A 111 -9.93 -19.55 17.48
CA ASP A 111 -10.63 -19.32 18.75
C ASP A 111 -12.14 -19.55 18.63
N THR A 112 -12.74 -19.13 17.51
CA THR A 112 -14.17 -19.33 17.26
C THR A 112 -14.49 -20.83 17.12
N LYS A 113 -13.65 -21.59 16.40
CA LYS A 113 -13.81 -23.05 16.26
C LYS A 113 -13.65 -23.79 17.59
N ASN A 114 -12.67 -23.39 18.41
CA ASN A 114 -12.44 -24.00 19.72
C ASN A 114 -13.58 -23.72 20.70
N LYS A 115 -14.13 -22.51 20.71
CA LYS A 115 -15.33 -22.18 21.50
C LYS A 115 -16.53 -23.04 21.09
N ALA A 116 -16.83 -23.12 19.80
CA ALA A 116 -17.93 -23.94 19.29
C ALA A 116 -17.79 -25.42 19.69
N LYS A 117 -16.58 -25.97 19.61
CA LYS A 117 -16.30 -27.37 19.99
C LYS A 117 -16.50 -27.62 21.49
N ASN A 118 -16.14 -26.66 22.34
CA ASN A 118 -16.34 -26.78 23.80
C ASN A 118 -17.80 -26.62 24.20
N THR A 119 -18.58 -25.77 23.52
CA THR A 119 -20.02 -25.65 23.77
C THR A 119 -20.77 -26.95 23.46
N ILE A 120 -20.50 -27.56 22.31
CA ILE A 120 -21.14 -28.84 21.91
C ILE A 120 -20.81 -29.97 22.90
N LYS A 121 -19.57 -30.00 23.41
CA LYS A 121 -19.12 -31.01 24.38
C LYS A 121 -19.79 -30.86 25.76
N ASN A 122 -20.19 -29.65 26.14
CA ASN A 122 -20.87 -29.39 27.40
C ASN A 122 -22.39 -29.63 27.32
N GLU A 123 -22.99 -29.65 26.13
CA GLU A 123 -24.42 -29.96 25.93
C GLU A 123 -24.68 -31.47 25.74
N THR A 124 -23.64 -32.26 25.56
CA THR A 124 -23.70 -33.73 25.32
C THR A 124 -23.28 -34.57 26.53
N ASN A 125 -22.94 -33.93 27.65
CA ASN A 125 -22.69 -34.54 28.96
C ASN A 125 -23.76 -34.08 29.94
#